data_AF-A0A1H0V679-F1
#
_entry.id   AF-A0A1H0V679-F1
#
_cell.length_a   1.000
_cell.length_b   1.000
_cell.length_c   1.000
_cell.angle_alpha   90.00
_cell.angle_beta   90.00
_cell.angle_gamma   90.00
#
_symmetry.space_group_name_H-M   'P 1'
#
loop_
_entity.id
_entity.type
_entity.pdbx_description
1 polymer ?
#
loop_
_entity_poly.entity_id
_entity_poly.type
_entity_poly.pdbx_seq_one_letter_code
_entity_poly.pdbx_strand_id
1 'polypeptide(L)'
;MLANGATTVWERWDGIDQGEVRGSLNHYSKAAVLSFLYTQVAGIRLSEHPAADEAAYRQVTISPVPGGGLDWAQASLQTPQGLLSSAWRIVDGDFVLDVSLPPGTRARVELPNGTVLAAEGGQRTFSVPLHLSVRA
;
A
#
# COMPACT_ATOMS: atom_id res chain seq x y z
N MET A 1 13.77 7.59 -16.55
CA MET A 1 12.79 6.64 -17.14
C MET A 1 11.55 7.35 -17.65
N LEU A 2 10.61 7.79 -16.80
CA LEU A 2 9.34 8.38 -17.27
C LEU A 2 9.50 9.59 -18.20
N ALA A 3 10.40 10.53 -17.86
CA ALA A 3 10.71 11.69 -18.71
C ALA A 3 11.28 11.32 -20.10
N ASN A 4 11.78 10.07 -20.26
CA ASN A 4 12.29 9.52 -21.52
C ASN A 4 11.28 8.57 -22.18
N GLY A 5 9.99 8.62 -21.83
CA GLY A 5 8.93 7.85 -22.49
C GLY A 5 8.82 6.37 -22.07
N ALA A 6 9.41 5.98 -20.93
CA ALA A 6 9.30 4.63 -20.42
C ALA A 6 7.85 4.22 -20.10
N THR A 7 7.37 3.11 -20.67
CA THR A 7 6.08 2.48 -20.32
C THR A 7 6.23 1.22 -19.46
N THR A 8 7.48 0.80 -19.24
CA THR A 8 7.92 -0.32 -18.40
C THR A 8 9.07 0.13 -17.50
N VAL A 9 9.37 -0.63 -16.44
CA VAL A 9 10.55 -0.35 -15.61
C VAL A 9 11.80 -0.84 -16.34
N TRP A 10 12.84 -0.02 -16.39
CA TRP A 10 14.08 -0.33 -17.10
C TRP A 10 15.11 -0.97 -16.17
N GLU A 11 16.00 -1.78 -16.74
CA GLU A 11 17.12 -2.38 -16.03
C GLU A 11 18.06 -1.31 -15.51
N ARG A 12 18.27 -0.25 -16.28
CA ARG A 12 19.09 0.89 -15.92
C ARG A 12 18.24 2.13 -15.74
N TRP A 13 18.59 2.97 -14.76
CA TRP A 13 17.93 4.26 -14.56
C TRP A 13 18.05 5.16 -15.81
N ASP A 14 19.22 5.07 -16.46
CA ASP A 14 19.64 5.69 -17.71
C ASP A 14 19.51 4.73 -18.91
N GLY A 15 18.42 3.95 -18.98
CA GLY A 15 18.21 2.95 -20.04
C GLY A 15 18.22 3.52 -21.47
N ILE A 16 17.99 4.84 -21.62
CA ILE A 16 18.29 5.59 -22.84
C ILE A 16 19.18 6.76 -22.45
N ASP A 17 20.33 6.87 -23.10
CA ASP A 17 21.31 7.94 -22.91
C ASP A 17 21.73 8.47 -24.29
N GLN A 18 21.51 9.76 -24.54
CA GLN A 18 21.77 10.40 -25.85
C GLN A 18 21.18 9.66 -27.07
N GLY A 19 20.06 8.94 -26.89
CA GLY A 19 19.40 8.17 -27.94
C GLY A 19 19.89 6.73 -28.08
N GLU A 20 20.92 6.33 -27.35
CA GLU A 20 21.40 4.94 -27.33
C GLU A 20 20.72 4.14 -26.21
N VAL A 21 20.34 2.88 -26.53
CA VAL A 21 19.72 1.95 -25.58
C VAL A 21 20.79 1.26 -24.74
N ARG A 22 20.61 1.27 -23.41
CA ARG A 22 21.51 0.66 -22.44
C ARG A 22 20.76 -0.33 -21.55
N GLY A 23 21.00 -1.62 -21.79
CA GLY A 23 20.34 -2.70 -21.06
C GLY A 23 18.88 -2.90 -21.46
N SER A 24 18.17 -3.76 -20.73
CA SER A 24 16.76 -4.03 -21.01
C SER A 24 15.87 -2.84 -20.63
N LEU A 25 15.02 -2.42 -21.56
CA LEU A 25 13.95 -1.44 -21.31
C LEU A 25 12.68 -2.08 -20.72
N ASN A 26 12.74 -3.35 -20.31
CA ASN A 26 11.64 -4.05 -19.65
C ASN A 26 12.21 -5.06 -18.65
N HIS A 27 12.48 -4.58 -17.43
CA HIS A 27 13.16 -5.34 -16.40
C HIS A 27 12.58 -5.00 -15.02
N TYR A 28 11.93 -5.97 -14.40
CA TYR A 28 11.05 -5.76 -13.26
C TYR A 28 11.76 -5.46 -11.93
N SER A 29 13.07 -5.66 -11.81
CA SER A 29 13.75 -5.64 -10.50
C SER A 29 13.55 -4.32 -9.73
N LYS A 30 13.56 -3.18 -10.44
CA LYS A 30 13.30 -1.86 -9.84
C LYS A 30 11.80 -1.58 -9.61
N ALA A 31 10.90 -2.39 -10.17
CA ALA A 31 9.48 -2.36 -9.84
C ALA A 31 9.21 -2.86 -8.41
N ALA A 32 10.25 -3.31 -7.67
CA ALA A 32 10.16 -3.59 -6.24
C ALA A 32 9.56 -2.42 -5.42
N VAL A 33 9.60 -1.19 -5.92
CA VAL A 33 8.88 -0.03 -5.35
C VAL A 33 7.37 -0.27 -5.20
N LEU A 34 6.76 -1.15 -6.01
CA LEU A 34 5.35 -1.52 -5.85
C LEU A 34 5.08 -2.11 -4.46
N SER A 35 6.03 -2.85 -3.87
CA SER A 35 5.88 -3.35 -2.49
C SER A 35 5.69 -2.19 -1.50
N PHE A 36 6.44 -1.10 -1.64
CA PHE A 36 6.27 0.10 -0.82
C PHE A 36 4.88 0.73 -1.02
N LEU A 37 4.38 0.80 -2.26
CA LEU A 37 3.04 1.34 -2.53
C LEU A 37 1.93 0.51 -1.86
N TYR A 38 2.02 -0.82 -1.87
CA TYR A 38 1.02 -1.67 -1.22
C TYR A 38 1.16 -1.68 0.30
N THR A 39 2.38 -1.83 0.82
CA THR A 39 2.63 -2.07 2.25
C THR A 39 2.70 -0.80 3.09
N GLN A 40 3.17 0.31 2.52
CA GLN A 40 3.33 1.58 3.25
C GLN A 40 2.28 2.59 2.85
N VAL A 41 2.13 2.86 1.54
CA VAL A 41 1.18 3.87 1.08
C VAL A 41 -0.26 3.39 1.29
N ALA A 42 -0.63 2.21 0.78
CA ALA A 42 -1.95 1.64 1.03
C ALA A 42 -2.05 0.85 2.36
N GLY A 43 -0.91 0.53 2.98
CA GLY A 43 -0.86 -0.04 4.32
C GLY A 43 -1.18 -1.54 4.44
N ILE A 44 -1.30 -2.30 3.36
CA ILE A 44 -1.65 -3.72 3.41
C ILE A 44 -0.38 -4.55 3.68
N ARG A 45 -0.26 -5.08 4.89
CA ARG A 45 0.93 -5.84 5.33
C ARG A 45 0.55 -7.24 5.81
N LEU A 46 1.50 -8.16 5.69
CA LEU A 46 1.44 -9.50 6.25
C LEU A 46 2.51 -9.65 7.34
N SER A 47 2.30 -10.59 8.25
CA SER A 47 3.35 -11.02 9.19
C SER A 47 4.51 -11.65 8.41
N GLU A 48 5.75 -11.35 8.81
CA GLU A 48 6.95 -12.01 8.27
C GLU A 48 7.01 -13.50 8.64
N HIS A 49 6.42 -13.84 9.79
CA HIS A 49 6.35 -15.20 10.33
C HIS A 49 4.92 -15.54 10.73
N PRO A 50 4.01 -15.76 9.75
CA PRO A 50 2.62 -16.04 10.06
C PRO A 50 2.46 -17.46 10.63
N ALA A 51 1.56 -17.62 11.59
CA ALA A 51 1.06 -18.94 11.94
C ALA A 51 0.28 -19.56 10.75
N ALA A 52 0.06 -20.87 10.77
CA ALA A 52 -0.60 -21.57 9.68
C ALA A 52 -2.04 -21.05 9.41
N ASP A 53 -2.76 -20.64 10.46
CA ASP A 53 -4.11 -20.06 10.38
C ASP A 53 -4.11 -18.56 10.01
N GLU A 54 -2.95 -17.91 9.96
CA GLU A 54 -2.77 -16.50 9.60
C GLU A 54 -2.32 -16.33 8.14
N ALA A 55 -1.66 -17.35 7.59
CA ALA A 55 -1.13 -17.35 6.23
C ALA A 55 -2.21 -17.16 5.16
N ALA A 56 -1.77 -16.82 3.94
CA ALA A 56 -2.64 -16.62 2.78
C ALA A 56 -3.74 -15.56 3.02
N TYR A 57 -3.35 -14.42 3.60
CA TYR A 57 -4.21 -13.27 3.87
C TYR A 57 -5.37 -13.56 4.84
N ARG A 58 -5.27 -14.60 5.68
CA ARG A 58 -6.24 -14.84 6.77
C ARG A 58 -6.03 -13.87 7.93
N GLN A 59 -4.79 -13.42 8.15
CA GLN A 59 -4.46 -12.29 9.01
C GLN A 59 -3.70 -11.25 8.20
N VAL A 60 -4.14 -10.00 8.28
CA VAL A 60 -3.46 -8.85 7.69
C VAL A 60 -3.28 -7.73 8.71
N THR A 61 -2.33 -6.85 8.46
CA THR A 61 -2.27 -5.54 9.10
C THR A 61 -2.64 -4.49 8.06
N ILE A 62 -3.52 -3.57 8.43
CA ILE A 62 -3.87 -2.39 7.64
C ILE A 62 -3.31 -1.18 8.38
N SER A 63 -2.17 -0.66 7.91
CA SER A 63 -1.42 0.43 8.55
C SER A 63 -0.91 1.42 7.48
N PRO A 64 -1.79 2.22 6.85
CA PRO A 64 -1.38 3.21 5.87
C PRO A 64 -0.53 4.31 6.51
N VAL A 65 0.46 4.80 5.78
CA VAL A 65 1.36 5.89 6.23
C VAL A 65 1.17 7.10 5.31
N PRO A 66 0.28 8.05 5.66
CA PRO A 66 0.14 9.31 4.95
C PRO A 66 1.44 10.11 4.97
N GLY A 67 1.71 10.85 3.89
CA GLY A 67 2.92 11.67 3.77
C GLY A 67 3.37 11.83 2.32
N GLY A 68 4.52 12.46 2.11
CA GLY A 68 5.10 12.62 0.77
C GLY A 68 4.26 13.48 -0.19
N GLY A 69 3.37 14.33 0.33
CA GLY A 69 2.44 15.15 -0.46
C GLY A 69 1.22 14.39 -1.00
N LEU A 70 0.96 13.17 -0.52
CA LEU A 70 -0.24 12.42 -0.87
C LEU A 70 -1.40 12.78 0.06
N ASP A 71 -2.53 13.17 -0.53
CA ASP A 71 -3.78 13.40 0.20
C ASP A 71 -4.72 12.19 0.14
N TRP A 72 -4.44 11.20 -0.69
CA TRP A 72 -5.20 9.95 -0.78
C TRP A 72 -4.36 8.83 -1.40
N ALA A 73 -4.74 7.59 -1.12
CA ALA A 73 -4.29 6.43 -1.88
C ALA A 73 -5.30 5.28 -1.79
N GLN A 74 -5.31 4.42 -2.80
CA GLN A 74 -6.13 3.21 -2.80
C GLN A 74 -5.39 2.05 -3.47
N ALA A 75 -5.51 0.86 -2.86
CA ALA A 75 -5.07 -0.38 -3.45
C ALA A 75 -6.05 -1.52 -3.17
N SER A 76 -6.06 -2.50 -4.07
CA SER A 76 -6.80 -3.75 -3.87
C SER A 76 -5.95 -4.94 -4.31
N LEU A 77 -6.17 -6.07 -3.66
CA LEU A 77 -5.49 -7.34 -3.91
C LEU A 77 -6.53 -8.44 -4.04
N GLN A 78 -6.46 -9.20 -5.12
CA GLN A 78 -7.19 -10.45 -5.20
C GLN A 78 -6.42 -11.51 -4.42
N THR A 79 -6.96 -11.87 -3.26
CA THR A 79 -6.36 -12.87 -2.35
C THR A 79 -7.09 -14.20 -2.48
N PRO A 80 -6.55 -15.30 -1.91
CA PRO A 80 -7.27 -16.57 -1.82
C PRO A 80 -8.61 -16.48 -1.06
N GLN A 81 -8.77 -15.50 -0.16
CA GLN A 81 -10.03 -15.30 0.57
C GLN A 81 -11.04 -14.45 -0.21
N GLY A 82 -10.58 -13.71 -1.23
CA GLY A 82 -11.37 -12.78 -2.01
C GLY A 82 -10.70 -11.41 -2.14
N LEU A 83 -11.47 -10.40 -2.54
CA LEU A 83 -10.97 -9.05 -2.75
C LEU A 83 -10.72 -8.35 -1.41
N LEU A 84 -9.46 -8.01 -1.16
CA LEU A 84 -9.00 -7.18 -0.05
C LEU A 84 -8.71 -5.77 -0.58
N SER A 85 -9.19 -4.72 0.09
CA SER A 85 -8.86 -3.35 -0.30
C SER A 85 -8.61 -2.43 0.89
N SER A 86 -7.75 -1.44 0.67
CA SER A 86 -7.46 -0.34 1.58
C SER A 86 -7.47 0.95 0.77
N ALA A 87 -8.30 1.90 1.18
CA ALA A 87 -8.41 3.21 0.55
C ALA A 87 -8.45 4.26 1.64
N TRP A 88 -7.59 5.27 1.56
CA TRP A 88 -7.63 6.39 2.49
C TRP A 88 -7.58 7.73 1.77
N ARG A 89 -8.07 8.74 2.47
CA ARG A 89 -8.05 10.15 2.06
C ARG A 89 -7.96 11.07 3.26
N ILE A 90 -7.39 12.25 3.07
CA ILE A 90 -7.38 13.33 4.03
C ILE A 90 -8.49 14.31 3.65
N VAL A 91 -9.41 14.58 4.56
CA VAL A 91 -10.53 15.51 4.36
C VAL A 91 -10.62 16.41 5.58
N ASP A 92 -10.51 17.72 5.37
CA ASP A 92 -10.64 18.73 6.44
C ASP A 92 -9.73 18.49 7.67
N GLY A 93 -8.55 17.91 7.46
CA GLY A 93 -7.58 17.59 8.53
C GLY A 93 -7.81 16.23 9.19
N ASP A 94 -8.83 15.48 8.79
CA ASP A 94 -9.07 14.11 9.24
C ASP A 94 -8.53 13.09 8.24
N PHE A 95 -7.98 12.01 8.74
CA PHE A 95 -7.63 10.82 7.98
C PHE A 95 -8.83 9.86 8.00
N VAL A 96 -9.36 9.56 6.81
CA VAL A 96 -10.46 8.61 6.61
C VAL A 96 -9.95 7.38 5.87
N LEU A 97 -10.18 6.20 6.44
CA LEU A 97 -9.75 4.91 5.90
C LEU A 97 -10.96 4.00 5.68
N ASP A 98 -11.17 3.59 4.44
CA ASP A 98 -12.12 2.56 4.01
C ASP A 98 -11.38 1.24 3.77
N VAL A 99 -11.79 0.19 4.47
CA VAL A 99 -11.24 -1.16 4.34
C VAL A 99 -12.34 -2.13 3.93
N SER A 100 -12.07 -2.96 2.92
CA SER A 100 -12.91 -4.11 2.57
C SER A 100 -12.12 -5.38 2.82
N LEU A 101 -12.59 -6.19 3.76
CA LEU A 101 -12.02 -7.49 4.10
C LEU A 101 -12.92 -8.58 3.53
N PRO A 102 -12.39 -9.57 2.79
CA PRO A 102 -13.18 -10.71 2.39
C PRO A 102 -13.55 -11.58 3.62
N PRO A 103 -14.61 -12.42 3.52
CA PRO A 103 -14.91 -13.39 4.57
C PRO A 103 -13.71 -14.27 4.88
N GLY A 104 -13.45 -14.53 6.16
CA GLY A 104 -12.30 -15.34 6.60
C GLY A 104 -10.98 -14.58 6.74
N THR A 105 -10.95 -13.27 6.46
CA THR A 105 -9.83 -12.40 6.79
C THR A 105 -10.10 -11.60 8.07
N ARG A 106 -9.13 -11.64 8.98
CA ARG A 106 -9.00 -10.79 10.16
C ARG A 106 -7.94 -9.72 9.89
N ALA A 107 -8.13 -8.53 10.43
CA ALA A 107 -7.21 -7.42 10.29
C ALA A 107 -6.88 -6.77 11.63
N ARG A 108 -5.61 -6.45 11.82
CA ARG A 108 -5.16 -5.42 12.77
C ARG A 108 -5.11 -4.09 12.02
N VAL A 109 -6.00 -3.17 12.37
CA VAL A 109 -6.03 -1.83 11.77
C VAL A 109 -5.27 -0.87 12.67
N GLU A 110 -4.28 -0.19 12.12
CA GLU A 110 -3.46 0.82 12.79
C GLU A 110 -3.69 2.15 12.10
N LEU A 111 -4.16 3.14 12.87
CA LEU A 111 -4.44 4.47 12.36
C LEU A 111 -3.27 5.42 12.67
N PRO A 112 -3.08 6.50 11.90
CA PRO A 112 -1.93 7.42 12.07
C PRO A 112 -1.81 8.07 13.45
N ASN A 113 -2.91 8.18 14.20
CA ASN A 113 -2.90 8.70 15.57
C ASN A 113 -2.49 7.66 16.64
N GLY A 114 -2.07 6.46 16.23
CA GLY A 114 -1.68 5.37 17.11
C GLY A 114 -2.84 4.47 17.59
N THR A 115 -4.08 4.74 17.17
CA THR A 115 -5.23 3.89 17.48
C THR A 115 -5.07 2.52 16.79
N VAL A 116 -5.33 1.46 17.53
CA VAL A 116 -5.28 0.07 17.02
C VAL A 116 -6.63 -0.59 17.24
N LEU A 117 -7.17 -1.18 16.18
CA LEU A 117 -8.49 -1.82 16.17
C LEU A 117 -8.39 -3.21 15.54
N ALA A 118 -9.24 -4.13 15.99
CA ALA A 118 -9.48 -5.38 15.29
C ALA A 118 -10.63 -5.20 14.30
N ALA A 119 -10.50 -5.78 13.12
CA ALA A 119 -11.58 -5.89 12.15
C ALA A 119 -11.60 -7.30 11.57
N GLU A 120 -12.79 -7.69 11.12
CA GLU A 120 -13.04 -8.92 10.38
C GLU A 120 -13.98 -8.61 9.23
N GLY A 121 -14.06 -9.53 8.27
CA GLY A 121 -14.85 -9.52 7.04
C GLY A 121 -15.97 -8.46 6.92
N GLY A 122 -16.07 -7.86 5.74
CA GLY A 122 -16.99 -6.79 5.41
C GLY A 122 -16.29 -5.47 5.13
N GLN A 123 -17.09 -4.42 4.97
CA GLN A 123 -16.61 -3.05 4.72
C GLN A 123 -16.68 -2.23 6.00
N ARG A 124 -15.63 -1.46 6.28
CA ARG A 124 -15.56 -0.56 7.44
C ARG A 124 -14.88 0.74 7.08
N THR A 125 -15.34 1.81 7.69
CA THR A 125 -14.73 3.14 7.62
C THR A 125 -14.23 3.54 9.00
N PHE A 126 -13.00 4.04 9.05
CA PHE A 126 -12.38 4.61 10.24
C PHE A 126 -12.04 6.07 9.97
N SER A 127 -12.21 6.94 10.96
CA SER A 127 -11.82 8.34 10.86
C SER A 127 -11.10 8.77 12.13
N VAL A 128 -9.97 9.45 11.97
CA VAL A 128 -9.22 10.07 13.08
C VAL A 128 -8.68 11.42 12.66
N PRO A 129 -8.56 12.39 13.58
CA PRO A 129 -7.81 13.61 13.33
C PRO A 129 -6.37 13.28 12.91
N LEU A 130 -5.90 13.90 11.84
CA LEU A 130 -4.53 13.74 11.36
C LEU A 130 -3.68 14.91 11.86
N HIS A 131 -3.02 14.72 12.99
CA HIS A 131 -1.96 15.62 13.42
C HIS A 131 -0.69 15.27 12.64
N LEU A 132 -0.45 15.94 11.52
CA LEU A 132 0.80 15.84 10.76
C LEU A 132 1.94 16.44 11.60
N SER A 133 2.50 15.66 12.54
CA SER A 133 3.81 15.98 13.09
C SER A 133 4.84 15.60 12.02
N VAL A 134 5.21 16.57 11.19
CA VAL A 134 6.36 16.47 10.28
C VAL A 134 7.60 16.24 11.15
N ARG A 135 8.06 14.99 11.23
CA ARG A 135 9.47 14.75 11.56
C ARG A 135 10.22 14.77 10.23
N ALA A 136 10.78 15.94 9.94
CA ALA A 136 11.86 16.10 8.97
C ALA A 136 13.12 15.37 9.46
#